data_AF-A0A2M7RWK4-F1
#
_entry.id   AF-A0A2M7RWK4-F1
#
_cell.length_a   1.000
_cell.length_b   1.000
_cell.length_c   1.000
_cell.angle_alpha   90.00
_cell.angle_beta   90.00
_cell.angle_gamma   90.00
#
_symmetry.space_group_name_H-M   'P 1'
#
loop_
_entity.id
_entity.type
_entity.pdbx_description
1 polymer ?
#
loop_
_entity_poly.entity_id
_entity_poly.type
_entity_poly.pdbx_seq_one_letter_code
_entity_poly.pdbx_strand_id
1 'polypeptide(L)'
;MKKKFEIPQCETCGSKHKSIFCDISKSEVSELSDSKGCNLYNKGQVVFHEGNRTNGIYCVNKGKIKLFQIGSEGKEQIIRFAKEGDIIGYRALLSDEPLSASATSLEEDTAICF
;
A
#
# COMPACT_ATOMS: atom_id res chain seq x y z
N MET A 1 -9.04 13.77 20.62
CA MET A 1 -8.19 12.64 21.09
C MET A 1 -7.69 11.92 19.84
N LYS A 2 -6.40 12.03 19.51
CA LYS A 2 -5.83 11.31 18.35
C LYS A 2 -5.79 9.82 18.73
N LYS A 3 -6.56 8.97 18.03
CA LYS A 3 -6.47 7.51 18.21
C LYS A 3 -5.03 7.10 17.90
N LYS A 4 -4.37 6.46 18.85
CA LYS A 4 -3.04 5.87 18.65
C LYS A 4 -3.23 4.75 17.63
N PHE A 5 -2.62 4.87 16.47
CA PHE A 5 -2.66 3.82 15.46
C PHE A 5 -1.68 2.73 15.87
N GLU A 6 -2.20 1.53 16.12
CA GLU A 6 -1.40 0.36 16.44
C GLU A 6 -1.11 -0.40 15.16
N ILE A 7 0.17 -0.69 14.96
CA ILE A 7 0.66 -1.48 13.84
C ILE A 7 0.11 -2.91 14.02
N PRO A 8 -0.69 -3.44 13.09
CA PRO A 8 -1.25 -4.78 13.25
C PRO A 8 -0.15 -5.84 13.12
N GLN A 9 -0.31 -6.96 13.81
CA GLN A 9 0.49 -8.15 13.59
C GLN A 9 -0.01 -8.87 12.33
N CYS A 10 0.88 -9.26 11.43
CA CYS A 10 0.48 -9.86 10.14
C CYS A 10 -0.26 -11.19 10.33
N GLU A 11 0.03 -11.94 11.39
CA GLU A 11 -0.60 -13.22 11.74
C GLU A 11 -2.09 -13.09 12.00
N THR A 12 -2.51 -11.96 12.57
CA THR A 12 -3.91 -11.66 12.93
C THR A 12 -4.51 -10.54 12.07
N CYS A 13 -3.77 -10.11 11.04
CA CYS A 13 -4.19 -9.03 10.16
C CYS A 13 -5.36 -9.46 9.28
N GLY A 14 -6.47 -8.71 9.31
CA GLY A 14 -7.66 -8.97 8.48
C GLY A 14 -7.36 -8.92 6.98
N SER A 15 -6.31 -8.20 6.57
CA SER A 15 -5.87 -8.12 5.17
C SER A 15 -5.11 -9.36 4.71
N LYS A 16 -4.54 -10.18 5.61
CA LYS A 16 -3.71 -11.33 5.25
C LYS A 16 -4.43 -12.28 4.29
N HIS A 17 -5.64 -12.71 4.66
CA HIS A 17 -6.45 -13.63 3.86
C HIS A 17 -6.97 -13.05 2.53
N LYS A 18 -6.91 -11.72 2.37
CA LYS A 18 -7.32 -11.01 1.15
C LYS A 18 -6.12 -10.64 0.26
N SER A 19 -4.90 -10.90 0.74
CA SER A 19 -3.65 -10.53 0.10
C SER A 19 -2.94 -11.75 -0.46
N ILE A 20 -1.81 -11.51 -1.17
CA ILE A 20 -0.93 -12.58 -1.63
C ILE A 20 -0.27 -13.37 -0.48
N PHE A 21 -0.32 -12.85 0.74
CA PHE A 21 0.31 -13.45 1.91
C PHE A 21 -0.54 -14.55 2.59
N CYS A 22 -1.65 -14.97 1.96
CA CYS A 22 -2.58 -15.94 2.53
C CYS A 22 -1.95 -17.32 2.76
N ASP A 23 -1.03 -17.75 1.89
CA ASP A 23 -0.44 -19.10 1.88
C ASP A 23 1.01 -19.13 2.40
N ILE A 24 1.49 -18.02 2.98
CA ILE A 24 2.83 -17.94 3.55
C ILE A 24 2.87 -18.64 4.92
N SER A 25 3.97 -19.33 5.22
CA SER A 25 4.13 -20.05 6.48
C SER A 25 4.10 -19.11 7.69
N LYS A 26 3.80 -19.66 8.87
CA LYS A 26 3.71 -18.84 10.10
C LYS A 26 5.02 -18.11 10.42
N SER A 27 6.17 -18.75 10.21
CA SER A 27 7.48 -18.14 10.47
C SER A 27 7.76 -16.96 9.54
N GLU A 28 7.54 -17.15 8.23
CA GLU A 28 7.74 -16.10 7.22
C GLU A 28 6.77 -14.92 7.42
N VAL A 29 5.52 -15.18 7.83
CA VAL A 29 4.57 -14.10 8.16
C VAL A 29 5.01 -13.31 9.39
N SER A 30 5.63 -13.98 10.37
CA SER A 30 6.16 -13.33 11.56
C SER A 30 7.34 -12.43 11.23
N GLU A 31 8.27 -12.93 10.40
CA GLU A 31 9.38 -12.14 9.88
C GLU A 31 8.89 -10.89 9.13
N LEU A 32 7.87 -11.04 8.27
CA LEU A 32 7.22 -9.91 7.60
C LEU A 32 6.58 -8.92 8.59
N SER A 33 5.98 -9.43 9.66
CA SER A 33 5.34 -8.61 10.70
C SER A 33 6.34 -7.73 11.44
N ASP A 34 7.53 -8.27 11.69
CA ASP A 34 8.63 -7.62 12.40
C ASP A 34 9.41 -6.64 11.52
N SER A 35 9.52 -6.93 10.20
CA SER A 35 10.26 -6.08 9.27
C SER A 35 9.45 -4.92 8.69
N LYS A 36 8.12 -4.96 8.78
CA LYS A 36 7.26 -3.94 8.14
C LYS A 36 7.13 -2.66 8.95
N GLY A 37 6.97 -1.54 8.25
CA GLY A 37 6.40 -0.30 8.80
C GLY A 37 4.92 -0.18 8.45
N CYS A 38 4.12 0.54 9.23
CA CYS A 38 2.78 0.94 8.79
C CYS A 38 2.51 2.41 9.10
N ASN A 39 1.92 3.10 8.13
CA ASN A 39 1.62 4.52 8.18
C ASN A 39 0.11 4.77 7.94
N LEU A 40 -0.38 5.87 8.53
CA LEU A 40 -1.73 6.36 8.30
C LEU A 40 -1.75 7.50 7.29
N TYR A 41 -2.78 7.48 6.46
CA TYR A 41 -3.05 8.48 5.44
C TYR A 41 -4.48 8.97 5.57
N ASN A 42 -4.64 10.28 5.63
CA ASN A 42 -5.93 10.96 5.55
C ASN A 42 -6.41 11.02 4.09
N LYS A 43 -7.69 11.34 3.90
CA LYS A 43 -8.24 11.49 2.55
C LYS A 43 -7.48 12.53 1.75
N GLY A 44 -7.09 12.18 0.54
CA GLY A 44 -6.33 13.04 -0.37
C GLY A 44 -4.82 13.06 -0.11
N GLN A 45 -4.31 12.40 0.94
CA GLN A 45 -2.86 12.31 1.15
C GLN A 45 -2.22 11.34 0.15
N VAL A 46 -1.08 11.76 -0.38
CA VAL A 46 -0.27 10.97 -1.31
C VAL A 46 0.53 9.94 -0.52
N VAL A 47 0.51 8.70 -1.01
CA VAL A 47 1.29 7.57 -0.49
C VAL A 47 2.66 7.53 -1.16
N PHE A 48 2.68 7.65 -2.49
CA PHE A 48 3.89 7.79 -3.28
C PHE A 48 3.58 8.48 -4.62
N HIS A 49 4.62 8.99 -5.26
CA HIS A 49 4.55 9.61 -6.57
C HIS A 49 5.08 8.69 -7.67
N GLU A 50 4.52 8.85 -8.85
CA GLU A 50 5.06 8.33 -10.10
C GLU A 50 6.52 8.77 -10.29
N GLY A 51 7.35 7.88 -10.83
CA GLY A 51 8.78 8.13 -11.06
C GLY A 51 9.67 7.92 -9.84
N ASN A 52 9.10 7.76 -8.63
CA ASN A 52 9.88 7.41 -7.45
C ASN A 52 10.37 5.96 -7.55
N ARG A 53 11.60 5.71 -7.08
CA ARG A 53 12.09 4.35 -6.84
C ARG A 53 11.53 3.83 -5.52
N THR A 54 11.27 2.54 -5.45
CA THR A 54 10.82 1.84 -4.25
C THR A 54 11.73 0.66 -3.95
N ASN A 55 12.01 0.43 -2.67
CA ASN A 55 12.80 -0.72 -2.21
C ASN A 55 11.91 -1.80 -1.56
N GLY A 56 10.60 -1.66 -1.72
CA GLY A 56 9.60 -2.53 -1.09
C GLY A 56 8.25 -2.40 -1.76
N ILE A 57 7.26 -3.03 -1.15
CA ILE A 57 5.88 -3.09 -1.64
C ILE A 57 4.94 -2.50 -0.60
N TYR A 58 3.85 -1.90 -1.05
CA TYR A 58 2.86 -1.34 -0.14
C TYR A 58 1.68 -2.30 -0.06
N CYS A 59 1.30 -2.70 1.15
CA CYS A 59 0.12 -3.50 1.44
C CYS A 59 -0.98 -2.60 2.03
N VAL A 60 -2.14 -2.55 1.38
CA VAL A 60 -3.28 -1.78 1.89
C VAL A 60 -3.94 -2.57 3.02
N ASN A 61 -3.63 -2.20 4.26
CA ASN A 61 -4.21 -2.83 5.44
C ASN A 61 -5.66 -2.36 5.71
N LYS A 62 -5.97 -1.10 5.37
CA LYS A 62 -7.32 -0.54 5.53
C LYS A 62 -7.49 0.66 4.61
N GLY A 63 -8.67 0.80 4.03
CA GLY A 63 -9.05 1.98 3.24
C GLY A 63 -9.06 1.69 1.74
N LYS A 64 -9.12 2.76 0.94
CA LYS A 64 -9.09 2.71 -0.53
C LYS A 64 -8.07 3.68 -1.09
N ILE A 65 -7.31 3.23 -2.08
CA ILE A 65 -6.27 3.98 -2.76
C ILE A 65 -6.64 4.18 -4.23
N LYS A 66 -6.44 5.39 -4.74
CA LYS A 66 -6.47 5.72 -6.16
C LYS A 66 -5.05 5.65 -6.71
N LEU A 67 -4.81 4.78 -7.69
CA LEU A 67 -3.62 4.81 -8.53
C LEU A 67 -3.93 5.60 -9.81
N PHE A 68 -3.09 6.58 -10.12
CA PHE A 68 -3.30 7.45 -11.28
C PHE A 68 -1.97 7.91 -11.89
N GLN A 69 -2.03 8.29 -13.16
CA GLN A 69 -0.94 8.94 -13.89
C GLN A 69 -1.39 10.33 -14.33
N ILE A 70 -0.43 11.23 -14.58
CA ILE A 70 -0.70 12.53 -15.20
C ILE A 70 -0.40 12.40 -16.69
N GLY A 71 -1.44 12.51 -17.51
CA GLY A 71 -1.30 12.47 -18.97
C GLY A 71 -0.57 13.70 -19.52
N SER A 72 -0.22 13.66 -20.81
CA SER A 72 0.49 14.75 -21.51
C SER A 72 -0.22 16.10 -21.46
N GLU A 73 -1.55 16.12 -21.34
CA GLU A 73 -2.35 17.34 -21.19
C GLU A 73 -2.48 17.82 -19.72
N GLY A 74 -1.75 17.20 -18.78
CA GLY A 74 -1.84 17.51 -17.35
C GLY A 74 -3.08 16.94 -16.66
N LYS A 75 -3.88 16.13 -17.35
CA LYS A 75 -5.10 15.51 -16.79
C LYS A 75 -4.76 14.21 -16.06
N GLU A 76 -5.36 14.02 -14.89
CA GLU A 76 -5.26 12.75 -14.17
C GLU A 76 -6.01 11.64 -14.90
N GLN A 77 -5.35 10.51 -15.11
CA GLN A 77 -5.95 9.27 -15.60
C GLN A 77 -5.88 8.22 -14.50
N ILE A 78 -7.05 7.73 -14.06
CA ILE A 78 -7.15 6.69 -13.04
C ILE A 78 -6.80 5.35 -13.69
N ILE A 79 -5.77 4.69 -13.15
CA ILE A 79 -5.31 3.38 -13.63
C ILE A 79 -6.04 2.26 -12.91
N ARG A 80 -6.17 2.38 -11.58
CA ARG A 80 -6.78 1.35 -10.73
C ARG A 80 -7.16 1.92 -9.36
N PHE A 81 -8.18 1.32 -8.75
CA PHE A 81 -8.42 1.45 -7.31
C PHE A 81 -7.87 0.22 -6.58
N ALA A 82 -7.12 0.46 -5.51
CA ALA A 82 -6.66 -0.61 -4.62
C ALA A 82 -7.45 -0.56 -3.30
N LYS A 83 -7.77 -1.74 -2.78
CA LYS A 83 -8.59 -1.94 -1.56
C LYS A 83 -7.82 -2.76 -0.54
N GLU A 84 -8.41 -2.94 0.63
CA GLU A 84 -7.89 -3.83 1.68
C GLU A 84 -7.42 -5.19 1.15
N GLY A 85 -6.18 -5.56 1.47
CA GLY A 85 -5.51 -6.78 1.01
C GLY A 85 -4.72 -6.61 -0.30
N ASP A 86 -4.96 -5.56 -1.07
CA ASP A 86 -4.21 -5.32 -2.30
C ASP A 86 -2.77 -4.89 -2.00
N ILE A 87 -1.87 -5.33 -2.87
CA ILE A 87 -0.47 -4.93 -2.88
C ILE A 87 -0.22 -4.03 -4.09
N ILE A 88 0.48 -2.93 -3.86
CA ILE A 88 0.83 -1.93 -4.88
C ILE A 88 2.35 -1.68 -4.85
N GLY A 89 2.91 -1.21 -5.96
CA GLY A 89 4.36 -0.99 -6.11
C GLY A 89 5.20 -2.24 -6.40
N TYR A 90 4.63 -3.45 -6.30
CA TYR A 90 5.34 -4.71 -6.57
C TYR A 90 5.94 -4.79 -7.97
N ARG A 91 5.27 -4.24 -8.99
CA ARG A 91 5.78 -4.25 -10.36
C ARG A 91 7.11 -3.50 -10.45
N ALA A 92 7.16 -2.29 -9.88
CA ALA A 92 8.37 -1.45 -9.86
C ALA A 92 9.53 -2.16 -9.16
N LEU A 93 9.25 -2.83 -8.03
CA LEU A 93 10.25 -3.62 -7.31
C LEU A 93 10.77 -4.80 -8.15
N LEU A 94 9.87 -5.56 -8.79
CA LEU A 94 10.24 -6.77 -9.54
C LEU A 94 10.94 -6.46 -10.87
N SER A 95 10.61 -5.34 -11.53
CA SER A 95 11.25 -4.94 -12.79
C SER A 95 12.46 -4.02 -12.62
N ASP A 96 12.81 -3.63 -11.38
CA ASP A 96 13.81 -2.61 -11.08
C ASP A 96 13.57 -1.29 -11.85
N GLU A 97 12.28 -0.94 -12.00
CA GLU A 97 11.83 0.29 -12.67
C GLU A 97 11.21 1.27 -11.66
N PRO A 98 11.16 2.57 -11.98
CA PRO A 98 10.40 3.52 -11.19
C PRO A 98 8.91 3.16 -11.09
N LEU A 99 8.25 3.64 -10.03
CA LEU A 99 6.81 3.52 -9.85
C LEU A 99 6.09 4.14 -11.06
N SER A 100 5.31 3.31 -11.75
CA SER A 100 4.62 3.72 -12.98
C SER A 100 3.40 4.60 -12.73
N ALA A 101 2.99 4.84 -11.49
CA ALA A 101 1.82 5.64 -11.14
C ALA A 101 2.01 6.31 -9.78
N SER A 102 1.23 7.34 -9.52
CA SER A 102 1.07 7.93 -8.18
C SER A 102 -0.06 7.24 -7.43
N ALA A 103 0.02 7.22 -6.10
CA ALA A 103 -1.01 6.64 -5.24
C ALA A 103 -1.50 7.65 -4.19
N THR A 104 -2.81 7.80 -4.07
CA THR A 104 -3.44 8.72 -3.10
C THR A 104 -4.56 8.02 -2.34
N SER A 105 -4.66 8.30 -1.04
CA SER A 105 -5.76 7.83 -0.20
C SER A 105 -7.09 8.49 -0.57
N LEU A 106 -8.16 7.69 -0.65
CA LEU A 106 -9.53 8.16 -0.90
C LEU A 106 -10.37 8.26 0.37
N GLU A 107 -9.88 7.76 1.50
CA GLU A 107 -10.61 7.63 2.76
C GLU A 107 -9.78 8.13 3.94
N GLU A 108 -10.44 8.56 5.01
CA GLU A 108 -9.77 8.89 6.27
C GLU A 108 -9.28 7.62 6.98
N ASP A 109 -8.22 7.75 7.80
CA ASP A 109 -7.63 6.65 8.56
C ASP A 109 -7.28 5.43 7.68
N THR A 110 -6.79 5.69 6.46
CA THR A 110 -6.29 4.66 5.54
C THR A 110 -4.94 4.18 6.05
N ALA A 111 -4.80 2.87 6.27
CA ALA A 111 -3.60 2.26 6.81
C ALA A 111 -2.88 1.47 5.73
N ILE A 112 -1.61 1.77 5.53
CA ILE A 112 -0.77 1.11 4.54
C ILE A 112 0.51 0.65 5.23
N CYS A 113 0.85 -0.61 5.02
CA CYS A 113 2.11 -1.19 5.47
C CYS A 113 3.11 -1.26 4.32
N PHE A 114 4.40 -1.16 4.64
CA PHE A 114 5.53 -1.22 3.71
C PHE A 114 6.58 -2.19 4.23
#